data_AF-A0A965V4A0-F1
#
_entry.id   AF-A0A965V4A0-F1
#
_cell.length_a   1.000
_cell.length_b   1.000
_cell.length_c   1.000
_cell.angle_alpha   90.00
_cell.angle_beta   90.00
_cell.angle_gamma   90.00
#
_symmetry.space_group_name_H-M   'P 1'
#
loop_
_entity.id
_entity.type
_entity.pdbx_description
1 polymer ?
#
loop_
_entity_poly.entity_id
_entity_poly.type
_entity_poly.pdbx_seq_one_letter_code
_entity_poly.pdbx_strand_id
1 'polypeptide(L)'
;MKINKTKLHITIYVVAIIFLGFSFSRIFLKPAEKNSSSSAPLFVSVMNDPDGKPQNLKQFQHKTIVLNFWATWCEPCREEMPELSNFYTENKSKNLVVVGIAIDEEKAVKAYLKKTKITYPILVDEDKGVILS
;
A
#
# COMPACT_ATOMS: atom_id res chain seq x y z
N MET A 1 31.81 41.63 -41.60
CA MET A 1 32.49 40.88 -40.52
C MET A 1 32.83 39.47 -41.03
N LYS A 2 34.08 39.19 -41.43
CA LYS A 2 34.49 37.88 -41.99
C LYS A 2 34.66 36.88 -40.84
N ILE A 3 33.64 36.06 -40.59
CA ILE A 3 33.72 34.98 -39.60
C ILE A 3 34.73 33.95 -40.12
N ASN A 4 35.76 33.68 -39.31
CA ASN A 4 36.83 32.76 -39.69
C ASN A 4 36.30 31.33 -39.71
N LYS A 5 36.52 30.58 -40.80
CA LYS A 5 36.00 29.21 -40.98
C LYS A 5 36.38 28.29 -39.82
N THR A 6 37.57 28.49 -39.24
CA THR A 6 38.03 27.74 -38.06
C THR A 6 37.21 28.07 -36.81
N LYS A 7 36.86 29.34 -36.58
CA LYS A 7 35.98 29.74 -35.47
C LYS A 7 34.57 29.17 -35.66
N LEU A 8 34.06 29.15 -36.89
CA LEU A 8 32.74 28.56 -37.19
C LEU A 8 32.70 27.06 -36.88
N HIS A 9 33.75 26.30 -37.25
CA HIS A 9 33.83 24.88 -36.95
C HIS A 9 33.95 24.61 -35.44
N ILE A 10 34.76 25.39 -34.72
CA ILE A 10 34.89 25.26 -33.26
C ILE A 10 33.54 25.50 -32.58
N THR A 11 32.81 26.54 -32.98
CA THR A 11 31.49 26.82 -32.40
C THR A 11 30.49 25.70 -32.67
N ILE A 12 30.49 25.12 -33.88
CA ILE A 12 29.60 23.98 -34.23
C ILE A 12 29.90 22.76 -33.36
N TYR A 13 31.17 22.40 -33.18
CA TYR A 13 31.56 21.25 -32.35
C TYR A 13 31.17 21.43 -30.88
N VAL A 14 31.37 22.63 -30.32
CA VAL A 14 31.00 22.92 -28.93
C VAL A 14 29.49 22.80 -28.73
N VAL A 15 28.70 23.35 -29.65
CA VAL A 15 27.23 23.25 -29.59
C VAL A 15 26.76 21.79 -29.71
N ALA A 16 27.39 21.00 -30.60
CA ALA A 16 27.06 19.58 -30.75
C ALA A 16 27.36 18.76 -29.49
N ILE A 17 28.49 19.02 -28.81
CA ILE A 17 28.85 18.35 -27.56
C ILE A 17 27.87 18.71 -26.42
N ILE A 18 27.46 19.98 -26.33
CA ILE A 18 26.47 20.42 -25.34
C ILE A 18 25.12 19.74 -25.59
N PHE A 19 24.68 19.68 -26.86
CA PHE A 19 23.44 19.00 -27.22
C PHE A 19 23.48 17.50 -26.93
N LEU A 20 24.59 16.83 -27.26
CA LEU A 20 24.80 15.41 -26.99
C LEU A 20 24.82 15.13 -25.49
N GLY A 21 25.54 15.95 -24.71
CA GLY A 21 25.59 15.84 -23.25
C GLY A 21 24.22 16.07 -22.60
N PHE A 22 23.44 17.04 -23.08
CA PHE A 22 22.10 17.32 -22.57
C PHE A 22 21.10 16.20 -22.89
N SER A 23 21.12 15.67 -24.12
CA SER A 23 20.31 14.51 -24.49
C SER A 23 20.71 13.25 -23.72
N PHE A 24 22.00 12.97 -23.59
CA PHE A 24 22.50 11.83 -22.83
C PHE A 24 22.11 11.94 -21.35
N SER A 25 22.24 13.12 -20.75
CA SER A 25 21.78 13.43 -19.40
C SER A 25 20.29 13.14 -19.22
N ARG A 26 19.43 13.59 -20.14
CA ARG A 26 17.99 13.33 -20.09
C ARG A 26 17.62 11.85 -20.21
N ILE A 27 18.40 11.07 -20.95
CA ILE A 27 18.16 9.64 -21.16
C ILE A 27 18.66 8.82 -19.95
N PHE A 28 19.82 9.16 -19.40
CA PHE A 28 20.45 8.41 -18.29
C PHE A 28 19.99 8.85 -16.88
N LEU A 29 19.57 10.11 -16.70
CA LEU A 29 19.04 10.62 -15.42
C LEU A 29 17.52 10.53 -15.32
N LYS A 30 16.83 9.90 -16.29
CA LYS A 30 15.40 9.59 -16.13
C LYS A 30 15.28 8.64 -14.93
N PRO A 31 14.71 9.08 -13.80
CA PRO A 31 14.50 8.19 -12.67
C PRO A 31 13.62 7.04 -13.17
N ALA A 32 13.99 5.81 -12.84
CA ALA A 32 13.11 4.67 -13.09
C ALA A 32 11.73 5.01 -12.52
N GLU A 33 10.70 5.01 -13.36
CA GLU A 33 9.33 5.15 -12.88
C GLU A 33 9.10 4.05 -11.87
N LYS A 34 9.01 4.44 -10.60
CA LYS A 34 8.66 3.55 -9.52
C LYS A 34 7.19 3.22 -9.75
N ASN A 35 6.93 2.10 -10.42
CA ASN A 35 5.60 1.50 -10.48
C ASN A 35 5.19 1.16 -9.04
N SER A 36 4.64 2.15 -8.33
CA SER A 36 4.07 1.94 -7.01
C SER A 36 2.76 1.23 -7.23
N SER A 37 2.69 -0.06 -6.86
CA SER A 37 1.42 -0.74 -6.68
C SER A 37 0.50 0.17 -5.88
N SER A 38 -0.62 0.54 -6.50
CA SER A 38 -1.54 1.53 -5.95
C SER A 38 -2.41 0.85 -4.92
N SER A 39 -2.39 1.34 -3.69
CA SER A 39 -3.32 0.87 -2.64
C SER A 39 -4.74 1.43 -2.83
N ALA A 40 -5.00 2.22 -3.87
CA ALA A 40 -6.31 2.82 -4.13
C ALA A 40 -7.46 1.79 -4.23
N PRO A 41 -7.29 0.62 -4.89
CA PRO A 41 -8.32 -0.43 -4.92
C PRO A 41 -8.72 -0.91 -3.52
N LEU A 42 -7.75 -1.05 -2.61
CA LEU A 42 -8.01 -1.47 -1.23
C LEU A 42 -8.94 -0.50 -0.50
N PHE A 43 -8.77 0.80 -0.72
CA PHE A 43 -9.57 1.84 -0.07
C PHE A 43 -10.97 2.01 -0.65
N VAL A 44 -11.27 1.43 -1.81
CA VAL A 44 -12.64 1.46 -2.37
C VAL A 44 -13.40 0.16 -2.11
N SER A 45 -12.70 -0.90 -1.67
CA SER A 45 -13.31 -2.18 -1.30
C SER A 45 -14.26 -2.05 -0.11
N VAL A 46 -15.35 -2.81 -0.19
CA VAL A 46 -16.36 -2.93 0.86
C VAL A 46 -16.37 -4.38 1.33
N MET A 47 -16.17 -4.57 2.62
CA MET A 47 -16.21 -5.87 3.31
C MET A 47 -17.20 -5.76 4.47
N ASN A 48 -17.79 -6.87 4.89
CA ASN A 48 -18.68 -6.84 6.04
C ASN A 48 -17.88 -6.93 7.33
N ASP A 49 -18.38 -6.37 8.41
CA ASP A 49 -17.97 -6.77 9.75
C ASP A 49 -18.62 -8.13 10.13
N PRO A 50 -18.26 -8.75 11.28
CA PRO A 50 -18.86 -10.01 11.73
C PRO A 50 -20.36 -9.94 12.10
N ASP A 51 -20.98 -8.76 12.02
CA ASP A 51 -22.40 -8.53 12.16
C ASP A 51 -23.11 -8.31 10.81
N GLY A 52 -22.39 -8.49 9.70
CA GLY A 52 -22.91 -8.34 8.35
C GLY A 52 -23.05 -6.88 7.91
N LYS A 53 -22.51 -5.92 8.68
CA LYS A 53 -22.60 -4.50 8.31
C LYS A 53 -21.47 -4.14 7.34
N PRO A 54 -21.78 -3.46 6.23
CA PRO A 54 -20.76 -3.08 5.27
C PRO A 54 -19.81 -2.03 5.88
N GLN A 55 -18.52 -2.27 5.72
CA GLN A 55 -17.42 -1.43 6.14
C GLN A 55 -16.52 -1.13 4.95
N ASN A 56 -16.04 0.10 4.87
CA ASN A 56 -15.10 0.53 3.84
C ASN A 56 -13.76 0.92 4.49
N LEU A 57 -12.63 0.46 3.92
CA LEU A 57 -11.30 0.76 4.44
C LEU A 57 -10.92 2.25 4.30
N LYS A 58 -11.65 3.03 3.48
CA LYS A 58 -11.54 4.49 3.38
C LYS A 58 -11.64 5.19 4.73
N GLN A 59 -12.39 4.62 5.69
CA GLN A 59 -12.50 5.18 7.05
C GLN A 59 -11.17 5.22 7.79
N PHE A 60 -10.19 4.41 7.37
CA PHE A 60 -8.85 4.35 7.93
C PHE A 60 -7.83 5.15 7.11
N GLN A 61 -8.26 5.92 6.10
CA GLN A 61 -7.36 6.78 5.33
C GLN A 61 -6.59 7.73 6.24
N HIS A 62 -5.35 8.03 5.85
CA HIS A 62 -4.41 8.87 6.59
C HIS A 62 -3.92 8.29 7.93
N LYS A 63 -4.26 7.04 8.24
CA LYS A 63 -3.63 6.26 9.32
C LYS A 63 -2.56 5.33 8.75
N THR A 64 -1.58 4.98 9.56
CA THR A 64 -0.77 3.80 9.29
C THR A 64 -1.64 2.57 9.56
N ILE A 65 -1.81 1.72 8.56
CA ILE A 65 -2.65 0.52 8.64
C ILE A 65 -1.75 -0.72 8.71
N VAL A 66 -1.96 -1.54 9.75
CA VAL A 66 -1.39 -2.88 9.84
C VAL A 66 -2.52 -3.86 9.53
N LEU A 67 -2.37 -4.62 8.45
CA LEU A 67 -3.34 -5.64 8.06
C LEU A 67 -2.92 -6.99 8.62
N ASN A 68 -3.87 -7.67 9.27
CA ASN A 68 -3.71 -9.04 9.75
C ASN A 68 -4.68 -9.93 8.96
N PHE A 69 -4.17 -10.69 8.01
CA PHE A 69 -4.96 -11.67 7.28
C PHE A 69 -5.00 -12.97 8.08
N TRP A 70 -6.19 -13.49 8.33
CA TRP A 70 -6.37 -14.66 9.20
C TRP A 70 -7.61 -15.45 8.83
N ALA A 71 -7.76 -16.63 9.42
CA ALA A 71 -8.96 -17.45 9.32
C ALA A 71 -9.17 -18.24 10.62
N THR A 72 -10.39 -18.73 10.88
CA THR A 72 -10.68 -19.43 12.14
C THR A 72 -9.96 -20.76 12.28
N TRP A 73 -9.52 -21.33 11.16
CA TRP A 73 -8.71 -22.53 11.06
C TRP A 73 -7.19 -22.25 11.00
N CYS A 74 -6.76 -20.98 10.86
CA CYS A 74 -5.35 -20.62 10.85
C CYS A 74 -4.83 -20.47 12.30
N GLU A 75 -4.32 -21.56 12.87
CA GLU A 75 -3.79 -21.56 14.25
C GLU A 75 -2.70 -20.51 14.52
N PRO A 76 -1.58 -20.43 13.76
CA PRO A 76 -0.54 -19.43 14.03
C PRO A 76 -1.08 -18.00 13.90
N CYS A 77 -1.98 -17.73 12.94
CA CYS A 77 -2.60 -16.42 12.81
C CYS A 77 -3.35 -16.02 14.09
N ARG A 78 -4.08 -16.98 14.71
CA ARG A 78 -4.87 -16.76 15.93
C ARG A 78 -4.00 -16.53 17.16
N GLU A 79 -2.83 -17.16 17.22
CA GLU A 79 -1.85 -16.96 18.30
C GLU A 79 -1.25 -15.55 18.27
N GLU A 80 -1.12 -14.94 17.09
CA GLU A 80 -0.62 -13.56 16.93
C GLU A 80 -1.65 -12.48 17.29
N MET A 81 -2.95 -12.75 17.12
CA MET A 81 -4.00 -11.73 17.29
C MET A 81 -4.06 -11.07 18.69
N PRO A 82 -3.85 -11.79 19.81
CA PRO A 82 -3.77 -11.18 21.14
C PRO A 82 -2.62 -10.17 21.25
N GLU A 83 -1.46 -10.48 20.70
CA GLU A 83 -0.31 -9.57 20.69
C GLU A 83 -0.61 -8.34 19.84
N LEU A 84 -1.24 -8.51 18.68
CA LEU A 84 -1.71 -7.41 17.84
C LEU A 84 -2.79 -6.56 18.54
N SER A 85 -3.62 -7.15 19.39
CA SER A 85 -4.59 -6.42 20.21
C SER A 85 -3.91 -5.54 21.26
N ASN A 86 -2.87 -6.04 21.90
CA ASN A 86 -2.04 -5.27 22.83
C ASN A 86 -1.34 -4.13 22.08
N PHE A 87 -0.68 -4.43 20.97
CA PHE A 87 -0.02 -3.44 20.12
C PHE A 87 -0.99 -2.35 19.65
N TYR A 88 -2.18 -2.72 19.17
CA TYR A 88 -3.19 -1.76 18.76
C TYR A 88 -3.58 -0.84 19.92
N THR A 89 -3.79 -1.40 21.10
CA THR A 89 -4.20 -0.66 22.30
C THR A 89 -3.12 0.33 22.76
N GLU A 90 -1.86 -0.09 22.78
CA GLU A 90 -0.72 0.76 23.17
C GLU A 90 -0.43 1.89 22.17
N ASN A 91 -0.78 1.69 20.89
CA ASN A 91 -0.45 2.63 19.82
C ASN A 91 -1.67 3.45 19.34
N LYS A 92 -2.80 3.43 20.05
CA LYS A 92 -4.01 4.22 19.68
C LYS A 92 -3.75 5.71 19.49
N SER A 93 -2.81 6.29 20.25
CA SER A 93 -2.45 7.72 20.14
C SER A 93 -1.52 8.04 18.96
N LYS A 94 -0.94 7.04 18.29
CA LYS A 94 0.08 7.22 17.25
C LYS A 94 -0.46 7.21 15.82
N ASN A 95 -1.74 7.54 15.64
CA ASN A 95 -2.41 7.54 14.34
C ASN A 95 -2.25 6.22 13.55
N LEU A 96 -2.26 5.10 14.28
CA LEU A 96 -2.14 3.75 13.73
C LEU A 96 -3.44 2.97 13.95
N VAL A 97 -3.75 2.06 13.04
CA VAL A 97 -4.84 1.10 13.20
C VAL A 97 -4.39 -0.29 12.75
N VAL A 98 -4.75 -1.29 13.54
CA VAL A 98 -4.69 -2.69 13.12
C VAL A 98 -6.07 -3.06 12.56
N VAL A 99 -6.13 -3.75 11.43
CA VAL A 99 -7.39 -4.26 10.86
C VAL A 99 -7.19 -5.73 10.53
N GLY A 100 -8.03 -6.59 11.09
CA GLY A 100 -8.05 -8.00 10.74
C GLY A 100 -8.95 -8.25 9.53
N ILE A 101 -8.44 -8.94 8.52
CA ILE A 101 -9.19 -9.41 7.36
C ILE A 101 -9.34 -10.93 7.50
N ALA A 102 -10.56 -11.38 7.81
CA ALA A 102 -10.88 -12.79 7.94
C ALA A 102 -11.22 -13.38 6.56
N ILE A 103 -10.44 -14.36 6.12
CA ILE A 103 -10.65 -15.11 4.87
C ILE A 103 -11.40 -16.40 5.22
N ASP A 104 -12.64 -16.25 5.64
CA ASP A 104 -13.46 -17.32 6.22
C ASP A 104 -14.95 -16.92 6.21
N GLU A 105 -15.85 -17.85 6.53
CA GLU A 105 -17.29 -17.59 6.62
C GLU A 105 -17.63 -16.65 7.78
N GLU A 106 -18.51 -15.66 7.56
CA GLU A 106 -18.90 -14.68 8.59
C GLU A 106 -19.38 -15.35 9.89
N LYS A 107 -20.13 -16.45 9.76
CA LYS A 107 -20.65 -17.23 10.88
C LYS A 107 -19.53 -17.85 11.72
N ALA A 108 -18.50 -18.40 11.10
CA ALA A 108 -17.35 -18.99 11.78
C ALA A 108 -16.56 -17.91 12.52
N VAL A 109 -16.28 -16.79 11.83
CA VAL A 109 -15.59 -15.62 12.40
C VAL A 109 -16.33 -15.09 13.63
N LYS A 110 -17.64 -14.88 13.52
CA LYS A 110 -18.48 -14.42 14.63
C LYS A 110 -18.46 -15.39 15.81
N ALA A 111 -18.49 -16.69 15.55
CA ALA A 111 -18.44 -17.71 16.59
C ALA A 111 -17.08 -17.71 17.33
N TYR A 112 -15.98 -17.48 16.61
CA TYR A 112 -14.65 -17.35 17.18
C TYR A 112 -14.52 -16.09 18.06
N LEU A 113 -14.96 -14.93 17.56
CA LEU A 113 -14.86 -13.64 18.28
C LEU A 113 -15.74 -13.56 19.54
N LYS A 114 -16.75 -14.42 19.68
CA LYS A 114 -17.49 -14.58 20.95
C LYS A 114 -16.65 -15.19 22.07
N LYS A 115 -15.66 -16.01 21.71
CA LYS A 115 -14.79 -16.73 22.65
C LYS A 115 -13.48 -15.98 22.88
N THR A 116 -12.95 -15.36 21.83
CA THR A 116 -11.68 -14.65 21.86
C THR A 116 -11.91 -13.16 21.70
N LYS A 117 -11.51 -12.37 22.70
CA LYS A 117 -11.62 -10.91 22.64
C LYS A 117 -10.49 -10.32 21.81
N ILE A 118 -10.84 -9.74 20.67
CA ILE A 118 -9.94 -8.97 19.81
C ILE A 118 -10.33 -7.50 19.91
N THR A 119 -9.35 -6.61 20.10
CA THR A 119 -9.64 -5.19 20.39
C THR A 119 -9.66 -4.29 19.15
N TYR A 120 -9.16 -4.79 18.03
CA TYR A 120 -9.10 -4.06 16.76
C TYR A 120 -10.24 -4.48 15.82
N PRO A 121 -10.63 -3.63 14.84
CA PRO A 121 -11.68 -3.96 13.89
C PRO A 121 -11.37 -5.22 13.07
N ILE A 122 -12.39 -6.06 12.90
CA ILE A 122 -12.35 -7.24 12.02
C ILE A 122 -13.32 -7.02 10.87
N LEU A 123 -12.86 -7.33 9.67
CA LEU A 123 -13.65 -7.39 8.43
C LEU A 123 -13.60 -8.82 7.90
N VAL A 124 -14.64 -9.23 7.17
CA VAL A 124 -14.80 -10.56 6.59
C VAL A 124 -14.79 -10.46 5.07
N ASP A 125 -13.91 -11.24 4.46
CA ASP A 125 -13.76 -11.40 3.01
C ASP A 125 -13.92 -12.90 2.68
N GLU A 126 -15.16 -13.31 2.38
CA GLU A 126 -15.55 -14.69 2.03
C GLU A 126 -15.05 -15.08 0.62
N ASP A 127 -13.73 -15.01 0.38
CA ASP A 127 -13.05 -15.33 -0.88
C ASP A 127 -13.32 -14.38 -2.07
N LYS A 128 -13.79 -13.14 -1.84
CA LYS A 128 -13.92 -12.15 -2.93
C LYS A 128 -12.55 -11.61 -3.32
N GLY A 129 -11.70 -11.39 -2.32
CA GLY A 129 -10.37 -10.82 -2.48
C GLY A 129 -10.42 -9.36 -2.98
N VAL A 130 -9.26 -8.72 -2.99
CA VAL A 130 -9.08 -7.39 -3.57
C VAL A 130 -7.86 -7.41 -4.47
N ILE A 131 -8.05 -7.07 -5.75
CA ILE A 131 -6.94 -6.96 -6.70
C ILE A 131 -6.17 -5.67 -6.40
N LEU A 132 -4.92 -5.83 -5.97
CA LEU A 132 -3.99 -4.74 -5.70
C LEU A 132 -3.01 -4.62 -6.87
N SER A 133 -3.49 -4.03 -7.97
CA SER A 133 -2.78 -3.71 -9.22
C SER A 133 -2.02 -4.84 -9.93
#